data_AF-A0A2M8NI68-F1
#
_entry.id   AF-A0A2M8NI68-F1
#
_cell.length_a   1.000
_cell.length_b   1.000
_cell.length_c   1.000
_cell.angle_alpha   90.00
_cell.angle_beta   90.00
_cell.angle_gamma   90.00
#
_symmetry.space_group_name_H-M   'P 1'
#
loop_
_entity.id
_entity.type
_entity.pdbx_description
1 polymer ?
#
loop_
_entity_poly.entity_id
_entity_poly.type
_entity_poly.pdbx_seq_one_letter_code
_entity_poly.pdbx_strand_id
1 'polypeptide(L)' 'MTPSQRQAILNQLSDADALALLYDWRFLARPDQLPPDGDWRVWLILAGRGWGKTRTGAEWVR' A
#
# COMPACT_ATOMS: atom_id res chain seq x y z
N MET A 1 -7.05 14.28 9.68
CA MET A 1 -7.17 13.28 10.75
C MET A 1 -6.26 13.69 11.89
N THR A 2 -6.81 13.94 13.08
CA THR A 2 -6.01 14.32 14.27
C THR A 2 -5.31 13.08 14.86
N PRO A 3 -4.23 13.24 15.64
CA PRO A 3 -3.59 12.13 16.34
C PRO A 3 -4.57 11.30 17.18
N SER A 4 -5.50 11.95 17.89
CA SER A 4 -6.52 11.28 18.71
C SER A 4 -7.50 10.45 17.87
N GLN A 5 -7.89 10.94 16.69
CA GLN A 5 -8.70 10.16 15.74
C GLN A 5 -7.95 8.94 15.22
N ARG A 6 -6.63 9.04 15.00
CA ARG A 6 -5.80 7.89 14.61
C ARG A 6 -5.78 6.84 15.71
N GLN A 7 -5.54 7.26 16.95
CA GLN A 7 -5.48 6.34 18.07
C GLN A 7 -6.80 5.62 18.30
N ALA A 8 -7.93 6.32 18.16
CA ALA A 8 -9.26 5.72 18.31
C ALA A 8 -9.52 4.62 17.27
N ILE A 9 -9.09 4.81 16.02
CA ILE A 9 -9.21 3.79 14.95
C ILE A 9 -8.29 2.60 15.24
N LEU A 10 -7.02 2.86 15.59
CA LEU A 10 -6.06 1.78 15.88
C LEU A 10 -6.50 0.92 17.06
N ASN A 11 -7.13 1.51 18.08
CA ASN A 11 -7.65 0.78 19.24
C ASN A 11 -8.85 -0.13 18.92
N GLN A 12 -9.43 -0.04 17.71
CA GLN A 12 -10.55 -0.91 17.28
C GLN A 12 -10.07 -2.16 16.54
N LEU A 13 -8.78 -2.24 16.18
CA LEU A 13 -8.21 -3.40 15.50
C LEU A 13 -7.96 -4.53 16.49
N SER A 14 -8.27 -5.76 16.09
CA SER A 14 -7.75 -6.93 16.78
C SER A 14 -6.25 -7.08 16.50
N ASP A 15 -5.53 -7.84 17.32
CA ASP A 15 -4.11 -8.15 17.07
C ASP A 15 -3.91 -8.82 15.70
N ALA A 16 -4.87 -9.65 15.28
CA ALA A 16 -4.84 -10.31 13.98
C ALA A 16 -5.01 -9.32 12.82
N ASP A 17 -5.93 -8.36 12.94
CA ASP A 17 -6.14 -7.33 11.91
C ASP A 17 -4.94 -6.38 11.83
N ALA A 18 -4.41 -5.99 12.99
CA ALA A 18 -3.20 -5.17 13.06
C ALA A 18 -2.01 -5.88 12.41
N LEU A 19 -1.85 -7.19 12.67
CA LEU A 19 -0.81 -8.00 12.04
C LEU A 19 -1.02 -8.09 10.53
N ALA A 20 -2.25 -8.29 10.05
CA ALA A 20 -2.55 -8.34 8.63
C ALA A 20 -2.13 -7.05 7.90
N LEU A 21 -2.41 -5.88 8.49
CA LEU A 21 -2.04 -4.59 7.90
C LEU A 21 -0.52 -4.38 7.79
N LEU A 22 0.28 -5.00 8.66
CA LEU A 22 1.75 -4.95 8.56
C LEU A 22 2.29 -5.71 7.33
N TYR A 23 1.50 -6.62 6.77
CA TYR A 23 1.86 -7.41 5.59
C TYR A 23 1.04 -7.05 4.34
N ASP A 24 0.04 -6.17 4.47
CA ASP A 24 -0.71 -5.65 3.33
C ASP A 24 0.10 -4.56 2.62
N TRP A 25 0.65 -4.92 1.46
CA TRP A 25 1.39 -3.97 0.65
C TRP A 25 0.52 -2.81 0.14
N ARG A 26 -0.77 -3.01 -0.16
CA ARG A 26 -1.64 -1.91 -0.62
C ARG A 26 -1.85 -0.87 0.48
N PHE A 27 -1.88 -1.31 1.74
CA PHE A 27 -1.93 -0.41 2.90
C PHE A 27 -0.62 0.36 3.09
N LEU A 28 0.52 -0.27 2.83
CA LEU A 28 1.86 0.32 3.02
C LEU A 28 2.41 1.06 1.80
N ALA A 29 1.85 0.82 0.61
CA ALA A 29 2.30 1.38 -0.66
C ALA A 29 2.10 2.90 -0.66
N ARG A 30 3.06 3.60 -1.26
CA ARG A 30 2.83 5.01 -1.61
C ARG A 30 1.80 5.10 -2.75
N PRO A 31 1.07 6.21 -2.87
CA PRO A 31 0.09 6.38 -3.94
C PRO A 31 0.65 6.16 -5.35
N ASP A 32 1.90 6.56 -5.61
CA ASP A 32 2.56 6.38 -6.91
C ASP A 32 2.95 4.92 -7.20
N GLN A 33 2.95 4.07 -6.18
CA GLN A 33 3.20 2.64 -6.30
C GLN A 33 1.93 1.83 -6.54
N LEU A 34 0.74 2.45 -6.55
CA LEU A 34 -0.52 1.80 -6.86
C LEU A 34 -0.87 1.98 -8.35
N PRO A 35 -1.65 1.08 -8.95
CA PRO A 35 -2.13 1.29 -10.31
C PRO A 35 -3.01 2.53 -10.39
N PRO A 36 -3.05 3.22 -11.55
CA PRO A 36 -4.04 4.27 -11.77
C PRO A 36 -5.45 3.68 -11.83
N ASP A 37 -6.44 4.52 -11.54
CA ASP A 37 -7.84 4.17 -11.69
C ASP A 37 -8.22 3.94 -13.17
N GLY A 38 -9.27 3.15 -13.38
CA GLY A 38 -9.86 2.89 -14.70
C GLY A 38 -9.24 1.71 -15.45
N ASP A 39 -9.67 1.55 -16.71
CA ASP A 39 -9.26 0.43 -17.55
C ASP A 39 -7.97 0.75 -18.30
N TRP A 40 -6.94 -0.05 -18.04
CA TRP A 40 -5.66 0.05 -18.72
C TRP A 40 -5.15 -1.34 -19.09
N ARG A 41 -4.45 -1.42 -20.21
CA ARG A 41 -3.83 -2.66 -20.69
C ARG A 41 -2.39 -2.83 -20.19
N VAL A 42 -1.70 -1.71 -19.98
CA VAL A 42 -0.29 -1.68 -19.58
C VAL A 42 -0.12 -0.62 -18.50
N TRP A 43 0.52 -1.02 -17.40
CA TRP A 43 0.99 -0.11 -16.36
C TRP A 43 2.50 0.08 -16.49
N LEU A 44 2.91 1.25 -16.97
CA LEU A 44 4.32 1.61 -17.14
C LEU A 44 4.86 2.28 -15.86
N ILE A 45 5.86 1.65 -15.24
CA ILE A 45 6.59 2.23 -14.11
C ILE A 45 7.94 2.78 -14.60
N LEU A 46 8.01 4.10 -14.81
CA LEU A 46 9.25 4.81 -15.14
C LEU A 46 9.88 5.40 -13.87
N ALA A 47 10.80 4.65 -13.25
CA ALA A 47 11.34 5.03 -11.96
C ALA A 47 12.85 4.76 -11.80
N GLY A 48 13.52 5.67 -11.10
CA GLY A 48 14.94 5.62 -10.76
C GLY A 48 15.32 4.54 -9.74
N ARG A 49 16.57 4.57 -9.29
CA ARG A 49 17.08 3.70 -8.22
C ARG A 49 16.37 4.03 -6.90
N GLY A 50 16.02 3.01 -6.12
CA GLY A 50 15.44 3.17 -4.78
C GLY A 50 13.92 3.43 -4.73
N TRP A 51 13.26 3.67 -5.87
CA TRP A 51 11.81 3.89 -5.89
C TRP A 51 10.98 2.66 -5.45
N GLY A 52 11.51 1.45 -5.66
CA GLY A 52 10.86 0.21 -5.27
C GLY A 52 10.13 -0.54 -6.38
N LYS A 53 10.50 -0.33 -7.65
CA LYS A 53 9.82 -0.91 -8.82
C LYS A 53 9.74 -2.44 -8.81
N THR A 54 10.75 -3.11 -8.26
CA THR A 54 10.76 -4.57 -8.09
C THR A 54 9.70 -5.04 -7.09
N ARG A 55 9.59 -4.37 -5.93
CA ARG A 55 8.58 -4.72 -4.93
C ARG A 55 7.17 -4.43 -5.45
N THR A 56 6.97 -3.27 -6.08
CA THR A 56 5.68 -2.93 -6.70
C THR A 56 5.25 -3.98 -7.73
N GLY A 57 6.15 -4.41 -8.61
CA GLY A 57 5.84 -5.45 -9.58
C GLY A 57 5.53 -6.81 -8.95
N ALA A 58 6.27 -7.20 -7.90
CA ALA A 58 6.05 -8.46 -7.20
C ALA A 58 4.70 -8.50 -6.46
N GLU A 59 4.32 -7.41 -5.78
CA GLU A 59 3.06 -7.33 -5.02
C GLU A 59 1.85 -7.12 -5.95
N TRP A 60 2.06 -6.63 -7.17
CA TRP A 60 1.01 -6.56 -8.19
C TRP A 60 0.56 -7.93 -8.68
N VAL A 61 1.50 -8.88 -8.79
CA VAL A 61 1.22 -10.24 -9.29
C VAL A 61 0.94 -11.26 -8.19
N ARG A 62 1.09 -10.86 -6.92
CA ARG A 62 0.88 -11.70 -5.74
C ARG A 62 -0.60 -11.97 -5.49
#